data_AF-A0AAD2CWG2-F1
#
_entry.id   AF-A0AAD2CWG2-F1
#
_cell.length_a   1.000
_cell.length_b   1.000
_cell.length_c   1.000
_cell.angle_alpha   90.00
_cell.angle_beta   90.00
_cell.angle_gamma   90.00
#
_symmetry.space_group_name_H-M   'P 1'
#
loop_
_entity.id
_entity.type
_entity.pdbx_description
1 polymer ?
#
loop_
_entity_poly.entity_id
_entity_poly.type
_entity_poly.pdbx_seq_one_letter_code
_entity_poly.pdbx_strand_id
1 'polypeptide(L)'
;MAKPLYSKFTGDNVEINSLALLEGRYTLPDLLDPATASFLSHCQFHKGHSPVHLQVSKDDHVYCWSRNPKNKGSKPHGLHNGHFKAAIQSSSIAYCDALFRNIPLTTGFVPLQWQNLINFAIEKKPGDFCLSQCCGLA
;
A
#
# COMPACT_ATOMS: atom_id res chain seq x y z
N MET A 1 -4.26 -10.15 34.99
CA MET A 1 -4.59 -8.94 34.22
C MET A 1 -4.73 -9.31 32.75
N ALA A 2 -5.82 -8.92 32.09
CA ALA A 2 -5.96 -9.14 30.65
C ALA A 2 -4.88 -8.33 29.91
N LYS A 3 -4.21 -8.96 28.94
CA LYS A 3 -3.21 -8.26 28.11
C LYS A 3 -3.90 -7.14 27.31
N PRO A 4 -3.33 -5.92 27.23
CA PRO A 4 -3.92 -4.82 26.47
C PRO A 4 -4.17 -5.22 25.01
N LEU A 5 -5.25 -4.72 24.40
CA LEU A 5 -5.58 -4.97 22.99
C LEU A 5 -4.40 -4.65 22.05
N TYR A 6 -3.67 -3.56 22.35
CA TYR A 6 -2.46 -3.17 21.64
C TYR A 6 -1.43 -4.31 21.55
N SER A 7 -1.20 -5.04 22.63
CA SER A 7 -0.24 -6.16 22.68
C SER A 7 -0.67 -7.39 21.85
N LYS A 8 -1.90 -7.44 21.37
CA LYS A 8 -2.38 -8.48 20.44
C LYS A 8 -2.01 -8.14 19.00
N PHE A 9 -1.99 -6.86 18.64
CA PHE A 9 -1.65 -6.39 17.30
C PHE A 9 -0.23 -5.82 17.22
N THR A 10 0.63 -6.19 18.18
CA THR A 10 2.04 -5.80 18.20
C THR A 10 2.91 -6.97 18.67
N GLY A 11 4.19 -6.95 18.28
CA GLY A 11 5.14 -8.04 18.55
C GLY A 11 4.96 -9.24 17.61
N ASP A 12 5.37 -10.41 18.06
CA ASP A 12 5.56 -11.60 17.19
C ASP A 12 4.26 -12.14 16.55
N ASN A 13 3.11 -11.86 17.16
CA ASN A 13 1.81 -12.37 16.68
C ASN A 13 1.03 -11.35 15.84
N VAL A 14 1.65 -10.23 15.44
CA VAL A 14 0.97 -9.13 14.74
C VAL A 14 0.31 -9.60 13.45
N GLU A 15 1.03 -10.34 12.62
CA GLU A 15 0.54 -10.79 11.32
C GLU A 15 -0.63 -11.77 11.48
N ILE A 16 -0.46 -12.76 12.36
CA ILE A 16 -1.47 -13.79 12.63
C ILE A 16 -2.77 -13.18 13.15
N ASN A 17 -2.69 -12.28 14.14
CA ASN A 17 -3.87 -11.66 14.72
C ASN A 17 -4.53 -10.66 13.77
N SER A 18 -3.74 -9.92 12.98
CA SER A 18 -4.27 -9.01 11.97
C SER A 18 -4.99 -9.78 10.86
N LEU A 19 -4.39 -10.86 10.33
CA LEU A 19 -5.04 -11.70 9.33
C LEU A 19 -6.29 -12.37 9.89
N ALA A 20 -6.25 -12.91 11.10
CA ALA A 20 -7.44 -13.47 11.74
C ALA A 20 -8.57 -12.44 11.90
N LEU A 21 -8.24 -11.17 12.20
CA LEU A 21 -9.22 -10.10 12.29
C LEU A 21 -9.83 -9.79 10.92
N LEU A 22 -8.98 -9.61 9.90
CA LEU A 22 -9.42 -9.34 8.53
C LEU A 22 -10.24 -10.49 7.94
N GLU A 23 -9.96 -11.74 8.32
CA GLU A 23 -10.72 -12.91 7.89
C GLU A 23 -11.98 -13.18 8.73
N GLY A 24 -12.23 -12.37 9.77
CA GLY A 24 -13.38 -12.53 10.67
C GLY A 24 -13.28 -13.74 11.62
N ARG A 25 -12.08 -14.30 11.80
CA ARG A 25 -11.80 -15.43 12.71
C ARG A 25 -11.29 -14.99 14.08
N TYR A 26 -11.02 -13.71 14.28
CA TYR A 26 -10.49 -13.18 15.54
C TYR A 26 -11.61 -12.97 16.57
N THR A 27 -11.48 -13.60 17.74
CA THR A 27 -12.42 -13.42 18.86
C THR A 27 -12.13 -12.12 19.60
N LEU A 28 -13.10 -11.20 19.59
CA LEU A 28 -13.02 -9.95 20.32
C LEU A 28 -13.19 -10.19 21.84
N PRO A 29 -12.37 -9.56 22.71
CA PRO A 29 -12.58 -9.61 24.15
C PRO A 29 -13.90 -8.96 24.58
N ASP A 30 -14.57 -9.54 25.57
CA ASP A 30 -15.88 -9.06 26.09
C ASP A 30 -15.79 -7.69 26.77
N LEU A 31 -14.62 -7.31 27.27
CA LEU A 31 -14.36 -6.03 27.97
C LEU A 31 -13.91 -4.92 27.01
N LEU A 32 -14.38 -4.93 25.76
CA LEU A 32 -14.15 -3.82 24.82
C LEU A 32 -15.31 -2.83 24.87
N ASP A 33 -14.99 -1.55 24.70
CA ASP A 33 -16.03 -0.55 24.51
C ASP A 33 -16.78 -0.81 23.19
N PRO A 34 -18.07 -0.45 23.09
CA PRO A 34 -18.88 -0.74 21.91
C PRO A 34 -18.33 -0.14 20.61
N ALA A 35 -17.66 1.01 20.67
CA ALA A 35 -17.14 1.67 19.48
C ALA A 35 -15.92 0.92 18.93
N THR A 36 -15.00 0.50 19.79
CA THR A 36 -13.85 -0.34 19.40
C THR A 36 -14.31 -1.70 18.88
N ALA A 37 -15.26 -2.36 19.53
CA ALA A 37 -15.80 -3.63 19.07
C ALA A 37 -16.44 -3.51 17.68
N SER A 38 -17.22 -2.45 17.45
CA SER A 38 -17.81 -2.13 16.15
C SER A 38 -16.76 -1.84 15.09
N PHE A 39 -15.74 -1.03 15.40
CA PHE A 39 -14.67 -0.75 14.45
C PHE A 39 -13.96 -2.03 13.98
N LEU A 40 -13.56 -2.88 14.92
CA LEU A 40 -12.84 -4.12 14.64
C LEU A 40 -13.68 -5.12 13.83
N SER A 41 -14.99 -5.21 14.09
CA SER A 41 -15.87 -6.09 13.32
C SER A 41 -16.01 -5.64 11.85
N HIS A 42 -15.88 -4.34 11.58
CA HIS A 42 -15.93 -3.78 10.22
C HIS A 42 -14.57 -3.79 9.50
N CYS A 43 -13.47 -4.19 10.15
CA CYS A 43 -12.19 -4.36 9.47
C CYS A 43 -12.13 -5.60 8.57
N GLN A 44 -13.11 -6.50 8.64
CA GLN A 44 -13.12 -7.74 7.88
C GLN A 44 -13.10 -7.49 6.37
N PHE A 45 -12.46 -8.39 5.62
CA PHE A 45 -12.51 -8.38 4.18
C PHE A 45 -13.96 -8.48 3.71
N HIS A 46 -14.31 -7.64 2.73
CA HIS A 46 -15.61 -7.73 2.10
C HIS A 46 -15.74 -9.07 1.37
N LYS A 47 -16.91 -9.69 1.46
CA LYS A 47 -17.20 -10.96 0.77
C LYS A 47 -16.94 -10.79 -0.73
N GLY A 48 -16.12 -11.67 -1.31
CA GLY A 48 -15.75 -11.63 -2.72
C GLY A 48 -14.49 -10.82 -3.04
N HIS A 49 -13.85 -10.19 -2.05
CA HIS A 49 -12.55 -9.54 -2.24
C HIS A 49 -11.41 -10.43 -1.73
N SER A 50 -10.51 -10.83 -2.62
CA SER A 50 -9.25 -11.45 -2.24
C SER A 50 -8.23 -10.39 -1.82
N PRO A 51 -7.31 -10.69 -0.89
CA PRO A 51 -6.15 -9.85 -0.65
C PRO A 51 -5.44 -9.53 -1.97
N VAL A 52 -5.09 -8.25 -2.17
CA VAL A 52 -4.35 -7.84 -3.37
C VAL A 52 -2.96 -8.43 -3.26
N HIS A 53 -2.55 -9.20 -4.28
CA HIS A 53 -1.19 -9.71 -4.34
C HIS A 53 -0.22 -8.55 -4.59
N LEU A 54 0.55 -8.19 -3.57
CA LEU A 54 1.48 -7.06 -3.60
C LEU A 54 2.82 -7.46 -4.23
N GLN A 55 2.84 -7.67 -5.54
CA GLN A 55 4.08 -7.87 -6.29
C GLN A 55 4.15 -6.93 -7.47
N VAL A 56 5.32 -6.33 -7.70
CA VAL A 56 5.60 -5.53 -8.89
C VAL A 56 6.37 -6.39 -9.88
N SER A 57 5.73 -6.77 -10.99
CA SER A 57 6.42 -7.43 -12.09
C SER A 57 7.18 -6.41 -12.97
N LYS A 58 8.09 -6.92 -13.80
CA LYS A 58 8.73 -6.11 -14.84
C LYS A 58 7.69 -5.52 -15.80
N ASP A 59 6.66 -6.27 -16.14
CA ASP A 59 5.65 -5.83 -17.11
C ASP A 59 4.77 -4.74 -16.51
N ASP A 60 4.41 -4.84 -15.22
CA ASP A 60 3.73 -3.76 -14.49
C ASP A 60 4.57 -2.48 -14.47
N HIS A 61 5.87 -2.64 -14.23
CA HIS A 61 6.82 -1.53 -14.22
C HIS A 61 6.89 -0.84 -15.59
N VAL A 62 7.06 -1.60 -16.67
CA VAL A 62 7.08 -1.08 -18.04
C VAL A 62 5.75 -0.39 -18.38
N TYR A 63 4.64 -1.05 -18.07
CA TYR A 63 3.31 -0.51 -18.32
C TYR A 63 3.11 0.85 -17.63
N CYS A 64 3.43 0.94 -16.34
CA CYS A 64 3.29 2.17 -15.55
C CYS A 64 4.10 3.34 -16.13
N TRP A 65 5.40 3.11 -16.41
CA TRP A 65 6.28 4.19 -16.89
C TRP A 65 6.10 4.53 -18.37
N SER A 66 5.51 3.64 -19.16
CA SER A 66 5.09 3.95 -20.54
C SER A 66 4.00 5.03 -20.57
N ARG A 67 3.07 5.00 -19.59
CA ARG A 67 1.92 5.91 -19.49
C ARG A 67 2.18 7.16 -18.66
N ASN A 68 3.18 7.14 -17.77
CA ASN A 68 3.46 8.28 -16.91
C ASN A 68 4.00 9.48 -17.73
N PRO A 69 3.41 10.69 -17.60
CA PRO A 69 3.90 11.87 -18.31
C PRO A 69 5.22 12.39 -17.72
N LYS A 70 6.10 12.87 -18.61
CA LYS A 70 7.45 13.34 -18.25
C LYS A 70 7.43 14.63 -17.42
N ASN A 71 6.38 15.44 -17.56
CA ASN A 71 6.22 16.75 -16.91
C ASN A 71 5.64 16.68 -15.48
N LYS A 72 5.32 15.47 -14.98
CA LYS A 72 4.96 15.30 -13.57
C LYS A 72 6.23 15.37 -12.71
N GLY A 73 6.12 16.11 -11.61
CA GLY A 73 7.16 16.19 -10.60
C GLY A 73 7.60 14.80 -10.15
N SER A 74 8.90 14.63 -10.06
CA SER A 74 9.58 13.44 -9.58
C SER A 74 10.36 13.78 -8.31
N LYS A 75 11.10 12.80 -7.77
CA LYS A 75 12.01 12.98 -6.63
C LYS A 75 12.85 14.26 -6.78
N PRO A 76 13.09 15.01 -5.68
CA PRO A 76 13.86 16.26 -5.70
C PRO A 76 15.36 16.08 -6.01
N HIS A 77 15.88 14.85 -6.00
CA HIS A 77 17.33 14.58 -6.08
C HIS A 77 17.70 13.66 -7.25
N GLY A 78 17.63 14.20 -8.46
CA GLY A 78 18.40 13.70 -9.62
C GLY A 78 17.61 12.90 -10.67
N LEU A 79 16.78 11.94 -10.27
CA LEU A 79 16.02 11.12 -11.24
C LEU A 79 14.60 11.66 -11.46
N HIS A 80 14.37 12.22 -12.65
CA HIS A 80 13.02 12.52 -13.13
C HIS A 80 12.33 11.42 -13.94
N ASN A 81 11.01 11.57 -14.15
CA ASN A 81 10.16 10.59 -14.85
C ASN A 81 10.67 10.23 -16.25
N GLY A 82 11.41 11.13 -16.89
CA GLY A 82 12.04 10.89 -18.18
C GLY A 82 13.13 9.81 -18.11
N HIS A 83 13.91 9.75 -17.02
CA HIS A 83 14.91 8.70 -16.82
C HIS A 83 14.27 7.33 -16.71
N PHE A 84 13.21 7.19 -15.90
CA PHE A 84 12.49 5.93 -15.79
C PHE A 84 11.85 5.52 -17.13
N LYS A 85 11.34 6.49 -17.90
CA LYS A 85 10.78 6.22 -19.23
C LYS A 85 11.83 5.84 -20.29
N ALA A 86 13.07 6.29 -20.13
CA ALA A 86 14.19 5.82 -20.94
C ALA A 86 14.68 4.45 -20.47
N ALA A 87 14.73 4.24 -19.15
CA ALA A 87 15.18 2.99 -18.52
C ALA A 87 14.34 1.78 -18.94
N ILE A 88 13.02 1.95 -19.11
CA ILE A 88 12.14 0.85 -19.58
C ILE A 88 12.44 0.37 -21.01
N GLN A 89 13.25 1.09 -21.80
CA GLN A 89 13.71 0.61 -23.11
C GLN A 89 14.75 -0.51 -22.99
N SER A 90 15.41 -0.63 -21.83
CA SER A 90 16.35 -1.71 -21.52
C SER A 90 15.69 -2.73 -20.60
N SER A 91 15.55 -3.97 -21.06
CA SER A 91 14.91 -5.03 -20.26
C SER A 91 15.65 -5.33 -18.96
N SER A 92 16.98 -5.19 -18.93
CA SER A 92 17.77 -5.43 -17.71
C SER A 92 17.56 -4.33 -16.68
N ILE A 93 17.56 -3.07 -17.12
CA ILE A 93 17.34 -1.91 -16.23
C ILE A 93 15.89 -1.93 -15.72
N ALA A 94 14.91 -2.18 -16.60
CA ALA A 94 13.50 -2.30 -16.22
C ALA A 94 13.27 -3.38 -15.15
N TYR A 95 13.97 -4.52 -15.27
CA TYR A 95 13.90 -5.59 -14.29
C TYR A 95 14.51 -5.16 -12.94
N CYS A 96 15.70 -4.56 -12.94
CA CYS A 96 16.32 -4.03 -11.72
C CYS A 96 15.42 -2.98 -11.03
N ASP A 97 14.86 -2.06 -11.80
CA ASP A 97 13.96 -1.02 -11.30
C ASP A 97 12.65 -1.58 -10.73
N ALA A 98 12.11 -2.66 -11.31
CA ALA A 98 10.95 -3.37 -10.79
C ALA A 98 11.29 -4.05 -9.45
N LEU A 99 12.44 -4.72 -9.36
CA LEU A 99 12.92 -5.34 -8.12
C LEU A 99 13.11 -4.31 -7.00
N PHE A 100 13.75 -3.17 -7.29
CA PHE A 100 13.93 -2.11 -6.28
C PHE A 100 12.62 -1.53 -5.76
N ARG A 101 11.54 -1.57 -6.54
CA ARG A 101 10.19 -1.18 -6.10
C ARG A 101 9.51 -2.30 -5.33
N ASN A 102 9.73 -3.54 -5.74
CA ASN A 102 9.14 -4.71 -5.13
C ASN A 102 9.63 -4.95 -3.70
N ILE A 103 10.92 -4.70 -3.41
CA ILE A 103 11.51 -4.91 -2.08
C ILE A 103 10.78 -4.09 -1.00
N PRO A 104 10.67 -2.75 -1.08
CA PRO A 104 9.90 -1.98 -0.11
C PRO A 104 8.45 -2.43 0.04
N LEU A 105 7.80 -2.77 -1.08
CA LEU A 105 6.39 -3.15 -1.10
C LEU A 105 6.14 -4.48 -0.38
N THR A 106 7.02 -5.46 -0.57
CA THR A 106 6.86 -6.82 -0.02
C THR A 106 7.43 -6.98 1.38
N THR A 107 8.45 -6.20 1.73
CA THR A 107 9.14 -6.32 3.03
C THR A 107 8.71 -5.28 4.07
N GLY A 108 7.98 -4.25 3.65
CA GLY A 108 7.67 -3.09 4.51
C GLY A 108 8.89 -2.21 4.81
N PHE A 109 10.04 -2.47 4.19
CA PHE A 109 11.23 -1.62 4.30
C PHE A 109 10.99 -0.26 3.65
N VAL A 110 11.39 0.82 4.32
CA VAL A 110 11.29 2.18 3.77
C VAL A 110 12.71 2.72 3.46
N PRO A 111 13.08 2.87 2.18
CA PRO A 111 14.36 3.47 1.80
C PRO A 111 14.53 4.87 2.40
N LEU A 112 15.73 5.24 2.84
CA LEU A 112 16.03 6.55 3.45
C LEU A 112 15.55 7.72 2.57
N GLN A 113 15.72 7.61 1.26
CA GLN A 113 15.29 8.64 0.31
C GLN A 113 13.76 8.77 0.23
N TRP A 114 13.00 7.76 0.63
CA TRP A 114 11.53 7.74 0.60
C TRP A 114 10.91 8.16 1.93
N GLN A 115 11.68 8.19 3.03
CA GLN A 115 11.19 8.66 4.32
C GLN A 115 10.76 10.14 4.26
N ASN A 116 11.40 10.91 3.38
CA ASN A 116 11.10 12.33 3.15
C ASN A 116 10.33 12.59 1.85
N LEU A 117 9.93 11.51 1.15
CA LEU A 117 8.69 11.39 0.39
C LEU A 117 7.98 12.69 0.05
N ILE A 118 6.96 13.02 0.85
CA ILE A 118 6.08 14.16 0.66
C ILE A 118 5.39 14.50 1.99
N ASN A 119 5.48 15.76 2.42
CA ASN A 119 4.53 16.38 3.35
C ASN A 119 3.85 17.59 2.66
N PHE A 120 3.41 17.39 1.41
CA PHE A 120 2.57 18.35 0.71
C PHE A 120 1.13 17.88 0.84
N ALA A 121 0.37 18.55 1.70
CA ALA A 121 -1.08 18.43 1.71
C ALA A 121 -1.59 19.05 0.39
N ILE A 122 -1.85 18.22 -0.60
CA ILE A 122 -2.55 18.65 -1.81
C ILE A 122 -4.03 18.67 -1.46
N GLU A 123 -4.60 19.86 -1.37
CA GLU A 123 -6.03 20.04 -1.14
C GLU A 123 -6.82 19.36 -2.27
N LYS A 124 -7.73 18.45 -1.91
CA LYS A 124 -8.69 17.91 -2.87
C LYS A 124 -9.64 19.04 -3.27
N LYS A 125 -10.05 19.09 -4.53
CA LYS A 125 -11.11 20.02 -4.95
C LYS A 125 -12.38 19.74 -4.11
N PRO A 126 -12.98 20.75 -3.47
CA PRO A 126 -14.21 20.57 -2.73
C PRO A 126 -15.32 19.96 -3.61
N GLY A 127 -15.96 18.89 -3.12
CA GLY A 127 -17.03 18.19 -3.84
C GLY A 127 -16.58 17.10 -4.83
N ASP A 128 -15.28 16.96 -5.09
CA ASP A 128 -14.73 15.98 -6.05
C ASP A 128 -14.39 14.65 -5.34
N PHE A 129 -15.43 13.91 -4.95
CA PHE A 129 -15.29 12.56 -4.41
C PHE A 129 -15.37 11.55 -5.56
N CYS A 130 -14.24 11.26 -6.20
CA CYS A 130 -14.19 10.28 -7.29
C CYS A 130 -14.28 8.83 -6.74
N LEU A 131 -15.46 8.43 -6.26
CA LEU A 131 -15.72 7.07 -5.77
C LEU A 131 -15.79 6.05 -6.93
N SER A 132 -16.23 6.48 -8.12
CA SER A 132 -16.48 5.60 -9.26
C SER A 132 -15.23 5.15 -10.02
N GLN A 133 -14.10 5.87 -9.93
CA GLN A 133 -12.88 5.50 -10.64
C GLN A 133 -12.08 4.36 -9.97
N CYS A 134 -12.34 4.06 -8.70
CA CYS A 134 -11.73 2.90 -8.03
C CYS A 134 -12.37 1.56 -8.46
N CYS A 135 -13.54 1.56 -9.08
CA CYS A 135 -14.25 0.35 -9.52
C CYS A 135 -14.01 -0.01 -11.00
N GLY A 136 -13.09 0.65 -11.70
CA GLY A 136 -12.80 0.40 -13.12
C GLY A 136 -11.81 -0.74 -13.42
N LEU A 137 -11.48 -1.57 -12.42
CA LEU A 137 -10.71 -2.80 -12.59
C LEU A 137 -11.49 -3.97 -11.99
N ALA A 138 -12.64 -4.28 -12.61
CA ALA A 138 -13.34 -5.55 -12.51
C ALA A 138 -13.95 -5.86 -13.88
#